data_AF-A0A6I4G9V7-F1
#
_entry.id   AF-A0A6I4G9V7-F1
#
_cell.length_a   1.000
_cell.length_b   1.000
_cell.length_c   1.000
_cell.angle_alpha   90.00
_cell.angle_beta   90.00
_cell.angle_gamma   90.00
#
_symmetry.space_group_name_H-M   'P 1'
#
loop_
_entity.id
_entity.type
_entity.pdbx_description
1 polymer ?
#
loop_
_entity_poly.entity_id
_entity_poly.type
_entity_poly.pdbx_seq_one_letter_code
_entity_poly.pdbx_strand_id
1 'polypeptide(L)'
;MGETGRMPRLYRRGCGCPGIDVHCHVVPSSFPAVTGGKALKGWPSMTAVVDCHATVVIDDKPYRTINDACWVAERRIEEMDKVGIQIQALSPMPELFGYWIDADAADHLTRHVNDVIAALVCEGNRRFVGLGGVPLQDIDRSLNELHRIMALGFQGVEIGSNINGVPIGDPRFHPFFAEAEKLGAAIFVHAVRPAGMDRLVGPAPLQQVLAYPTDVGLAAGSVITGNLLSLFPRLRIAFSHGGGTLASLLPRLEQGYSAFPALKEALVEPPSAQARRLYADTLVFDADTLRRVVSVFGEDKVMLGTDYPFNFRDKTPLASVEAAFADDATRKRLTFANALTFLALEETTNA
;
A
#
# COMPACT_ATOMS: atom_id res chain seq x y z
N MET A 1 10.97 -18.22 -28.10
CA MET A 1 12.07 -17.25 -27.96
C MET A 1 11.51 -15.88 -28.27
N GLY A 2 11.36 -15.07 -27.24
CA GLY A 2 10.72 -13.76 -27.29
C GLY A 2 10.69 -13.23 -25.87
N GLU A 3 11.88 -12.97 -25.32
CA GLU A 3 11.99 -12.19 -24.09
C GLU A 3 11.45 -10.80 -24.41
N THR A 4 10.22 -10.54 -23.98
CA THR A 4 9.70 -9.18 -23.88
C THR A 4 10.66 -8.42 -22.96
N GLY A 5 11.44 -7.51 -23.53
CA GLY A 5 12.45 -6.73 -22.83
C GLY A 5 11.82 -5.99 -21.65
N ARG A 6 11.92 -6.58 -20.45
CA ARG A 6 11.47 -5.97 -19.21
C ARG A 6 12.45 -4.83 -18.93
N MET A 7 11.96 -3.58 -18.92
CA MET A 7 12.76 -2.45 -18.47
C MET A 7 13.33 -2.77 -17.07
N PRO A 8 14.65 -2.71 -16.87
CA PRO A 8 15.24 -3.12 -15.60
C PRO A 8 14.78 -2.21 -14.46
N ARG A 9 14.46 -2.81 -13.30
CA ARG A 9 13.90 -2.16 -12.10
C ARG A 9 15.02 -1.58 -11.25
N LEU A 10 15.49 -0.41 -11.65
CA LEU A 10 16.81 0.08 -11.30
C LEU A 10 16.77 1.27 -10.31
N TYR A 11 17.56 1.22 -9.24
CA TYR A 11 17.79 2.39 -8.34
C TYR A 11 19.28 2.79 -8.29
N ARG A 12 19.59 4.06 -7.96
CA ARG A 12 20.98 4.54 -7.80
C ARG A 12 21.30 4.75 -6.32
N ARG A 13 22.41 4.19 -5.83
CA ARG A 13 22.93 4.49 -4.49
C ARG A 13 23.57 5.88 -4.49
N GLY A 14 22.98 6.83 -3.77
CA GLY A 14 23.46 8.22 -3.71
C GLY A 14 23.00 8.91 -2.43
N CYS A 15 23.91 9.67 -1.80
CA CYS A 15 23.85 10.19 -0.43
C CYS A 15 23.73 9.06 0.62
N GLY A 16 24.38 9.15 1.78
CA GLY A 16 24.38 8.08 2.81
C GLY A 16 23.03 7.77 3.46
N CYS A 17 21.89 8.18 2.88
CA CYS A 17 20.54 7.94 3.36
C CYS A 17 20.13 6.47 3.13
N PRO A 18 19.71 5.72 4.17
CA PRO A 18 19.45 4.29 4.05
C PRO A 18 17.96 3.91 3.95
N GLY A 19 17.01 4.85 3.81
CA GLY A 19 15.57 4.54 3.88
C GLY A 19 14.90 4.25 2.53
N ILE A 20 14.10 3.19 2.42
CA ILE A 20 13.10 3.02 1.36
C ILE A 20 11.72 3.00 2.02
N ASP A 21 10.94 4.05 1.78
CA ASP A 21 9.58 4.18 2.26
C ASP A 21 8.61 3.53 1.27
N VAL A 22 7.99 2.42 1.67
CA VAL A 22 7.05 1.66 0.82
C VAL A 22 5.60 2.11 0.94
N HIS A 23 5.31 3.08 1.82
CA HIS A 23 3.96 3.48 2.15
C HIS A 23 3.85 5.00 2.16
N CYS A 24 3.54 5.55 0.99
CA CYS A 24 3.31 6.97 0.80
C CYS A 24 2.39 7.23 -0.40
N HIS A 25 1.65 8.32 -0.36
CA HIS A 25 0.55 8.57 -1.28
C HIS A 25 0.78 9.77 -2.19
N VAL A 26 0.17 9.70 -3.36
CA VAL A 26 0.05 10.76 -4.37
C VAL A 26 -1.42 11.14 -4.48
N VAL A 27 -1.65 12.46 -4.56
CA VAL A 27 -2.95 13.02 -4.94
C VAL A 27 -2.69 13.99 -6.09
N PRO A 28 -3.34 13.82 -7.26
CA PRO A 28 -3.20 14.74 -8.37
C PRO A 28 -3.56 16.19 -7.98
N SER A 29 -2.89 17.17 -8.59
CA SER A 29 -3.25 18.59 -8.46
C SER A 29 -4.59 18.95 -9.13
N SER A 30 -5.09 18.07 -10.00
CA SER A 30 -6.39 18.19 -10.67
C SER A 30 -6.95 16.81 -11.01
N PHE A 31 -8.29 16.73 -11.09
CA PHE A 31 -9.02 15.53 -11.49
C PHE A 31 -9.62 15.70 -12.88
N PRO A 32 -9.73 14.62 -13.67
CA PRO A 32 -10.38 14.68 -14.97
C PRO A 32 -11.88 14.97 -14.81
N ALA A 33 -12.47 15.55 -15.85
CA ALA A 33 -13.92 15.66 -15.91
C ALA A 33 -14.55 14.26 -15.95
N VAL A 34 -15.73 14.10 -15.34
CA VAL A 34 -16.50 12.86 -15.45
C VAL A 34 -16.78 12.58 -16.93
N THR A 35 -16.58 11.34 -17.36
CA THR A 35 -16.91 10.92 -18.73
C THR A 35 -18.37 11.24 -19.04
N GLY A 36 -18.61 12.00 -20.11
CA GLY A 36 -19.96 12.45 -20.49
C GLY A 36 -20.49 13.68 -19.74
N GLY A 37 -19.69 14.31 -18.86
CA GLY A 37 -19.95 15.64 -18.28
C GLY A 37 -21.05 15.71 -17.23
N LYS A 38 -21.64 14.58 -16.82
CA LYS A 38 -22.66 14.54 -15.76
C LYS A 38 -22.01 14.37 -14.40
N ALA A 39 -22.55 15.05 -13.39
CA ALA A 39 -22.11 14.83 -12.00
C ALA A 39 -22.30 13.35 -11.61
N LEU A 40 -21.24 12.75 -11.06
CA LEU A 40 -21.23 11.38 -10.59
C LEU A 40 -20.98 11.38 -9.09
N LYS A 41 -21.87 10.74 -8.33
CA LYS A 41 -21.73 10.59 -6.89
C LYS A 41 -20.44 9.83 -6.57
N GLY A 42 -19.66 10.34 -5.63
CA GLY A 42 -18.37 9.81 -5.22
C GLY A 42 -17.20 10.23 -6.12
N TRP A 43 -17.42 11.03 -7.17
CA TRP A 43 -16.34 11.54 -8.02
C TRP A 43 -15.55 12.64 -7.30
N PRO A 44 -14.21 12.59 -7.31
CA PRO A 44 -13.39 13.62 -6.68
C PRO A 44 -13.26 14.86 -7.58
N SER A 45 -13.21 16.02 -6.94
CA SER A 45 -12.77 17.28 -7.54
C SER A 45 -11.75 17.96 -6.62
N MET A 46 -11.15 19.04 -7.11
CA MET A 46 -10.15 19.80 -6.37
C MET A 46 -10.56 21.27 -6.31
N THR A 47 -10.43 21.89 -5.13
CA THR A 47 -10.48 23.36 -5.04
C THR A 47 -9.32 23.98 -5.83
N ALA A 48 -9.40 25.27 -6.16
CA ALA A 48 -8.21 25.97 -6.67
C ALA A 48 -7.03 25.81 -5.70
N VAL A 49 -5.83 25.63 -6.25
CA VAL A 49 -4.60 25.66 -5.46
C VAL A 49 -4.39 27.08 -4.98
N VAL A 50 -4.27 27.25 -3.67
CA VAL A 50 -3.96 28.54 -3.03
C VAL A 50 -2.68 28.35 -2.23
N ASP A 51 -1.69 29.20 -2.51
CA ASP A 51 -0.30 29.06 -2.08
C ASP A 51 0.30 27.71 -2.52
N CYS A 52 0.28 26.72 -1.63
CA CYS A 52 0.74 25.35 -1.87
C CYS A 52 -0.29 24.30 -1.43
N HIS A 53 -1.52 24.70 -1.14
CA HIS A 53 -2.56 23.81 -0.62
C HIS A 53 -3.75 23.72 -1.56
N ALA A 54 -4.38 22.55 -1.56
CA ALA A 54 -5.65 22.31 -2.22
C ALA A 54 -6.50 21.37 -1.36
N THR A 55 -7.81 21.42 -1.55
CA THR A 55 -8.74 20.52 -0.85
C THR A 55 -9.40 19.61 -1.86
N VAL A 56 -9.24 18.30 -1.65
CA VAL A 56 -10.02 17.28 -2.34
C VAL A 56 -11.46 17.39 -1.85
N VAL A 57 -12.40 17.46 -2.80
CA VAL A 57 -13.83 17.54 -2.55
C VAL A 57 -14.49 16.30 -3.14
N ILE A 58 -15.38 15.66 -2.37
CA ILE A 58 -16.18 14.51 -2.81
C ILE A 58 -17.62 14.77 -2.41
N ASP A 59 -18.56 14.62 -3.35
CA ASP A 59 -19.99 14.92 -3.13
C ASP A 59 -20.21 16.31 -2.49
N ASP A 60 -19.54 17.32 -3.05
CA ASP A 60 -19.56 18.73 -2.60
C ASP A 60 -19.09 18.96 -1.14
N LYS A 61 -18.45 17.96 -0.53
CA LYS A 61 -17.92 18.04 0.83
C LYS A 61 -16.39 18.04 0.82
N PRO A 62 -15.75 18.92 1.62
CA PRO A 62 -14.32 18.83 1.87
C PRO A 62 -13.97 17.44 2.42
N TYR A 63 -13.12 16.72 1.70
CA TYR A 63 -12.64 15.41 2.12
C TYR A 63 -11.29 15.53 2.83
N ARG A 64 -10.30 16.14 2.17
CA ARG A 64 -8.95 16.28 2.71
C ARG A 64 -8.23 17.49 2.12
N THR A 65 -7.67 18.32 2.99
CA THR A 65 -6.70 19.34 2.58
C THR A 65 -5.31 18.73 2.51
N ILE A 66 -4.63 19.00 1.40
CA ILE A 66 -3.32 18.47 1.06
C ILE A 66 -2.40 19.60 0.61
N ASN A 67 -1.09 19.33 0.60
CA ASN A 67 -0.08 20.26 0.09
C ASN A 67 0.55 19.77 -1.22
N ASP A 68 1.31 20.66 -1.84
CA ASP A 68 1.99 20.47 -3.12
C ASP A 68 2.97 19.29 -3.18
N ALA A 69 3.45 18.80 -2.03
CA ALA A 69 4.28 17.59 -2.01
C ALA A 69 3.51 16.31 -2.46
N CYS A 70 2.19 16.38 -2.58
CA CYS A 70 1.39 15.34 -3.22
C CYS A 70 1.65 15.21 -4.73
N TRP A 71 2.07 16.29 -5.42
CA TRP A 71 2.20 16.34 -6.89
C TRP A 71 3.43 17.10 -7.42
N VAL A 72 4.31 17.62 -6.55
CA VAL A 72 5.56 18.28 -6.94
C VAL A 72 6.75 17.43 -6.49
N ALA A 73 7.44 16.82 -7.46
CA ALA A 73 8.56 15.90 -7.23
C ALA A 73 9.71 16.52 -6.41
N GLU A 74 10.13 17.74 -6.76
CA GLU A 74 11.24 18.43 -6.08
C GLU A 74 10.94 18.65 -4.59
N ARG A 75 9.75 19.15 -4.26
CA ARG A 75 9.31 19.37 -2.87
C ARG A 75 9.30 18.09 -2.07
N ARG A 76 8.87 16.98 -2.68
CA ARG A 76 8.89 15.66 -2.06
C ARG A 76 10.32 15.17 -1.80
N ILE A 77 11.25 15.35 -2.75
CA ILE A 77 12.67 14.99 -2.56
C ILE A 77 13.30 15.82 -1.43
N GLU A 78 13.05 17.13 -1.38
CA GLU A 78 13.52 17.99 -0.29
C GLU A 78 13.07 17.48 1.09
N GLU A 79 11.80 17.04 1.21
CA GLU A 79 11.26 16.47 2.45
C GLU A 79 11.85 15.10 2.77
N MET A 80 12.05 14.24 1.77
CA MET A 80 12.70 12.94 1.93
C MET A 80 14.14 13.07 2.46
N ASP A 81 14.90 14.02 1.93
CA ASP A 81 16.29 14.25 2.34
C ASP A 81 16.37 14.67 3.82
N LYS A 82 15.39 15.45 4.33
CA LYS A 82 15.34 15.86 5.75
C LYS A 82 15.16 14.68 6.72
N VAL A 83 14.51 13.60 6.29
CA VAL A 83 14.22 12.42 7.13
C VAL A 83 15.04 11.18 6.74
N GLY A 84 16.00 11.32 5.82
CA GLY A 84 16.90 10.24 5.42
C GLY A 84 16.28 9.17 4.53
N ILE A 85 15.21 9.49 3.79
CA ILE A 85 14.56 8.57 2.86
C ILE A 85 15.21 8.68 1.47
N GLN A 86 15.76 7.58 0.98
CA GLN A 86 16.38 7.49 -0.33
C GLN A 86 15.36 7.20 -1.45
N ILE A 87 14.40 6.31 -1.22
CA ILE A 87 13.40 5.94 -2.25
C ILE A 87 12.01 5.97 -1.63
N GLN A 88 11.03 6.45 -2.39
CA GLN A 88 9.60 6.31 -2.07
C GLN A 88 8.89 5.45 -3.11
N ALA A 89 8.09 4.49 -2.66
CA ALA A 89 7.11 3.81 -3.49
C ALA A 89 5.80 4.60 -3.47
N LEU A 90 5.57 5.36 -4.55
CA LEU A 90 4.41 6.23 -4.70
C LEU A 90 3.16 5.40 -5.03
N SER A 91 2.10 5.54 -4.22
CA SER A 91 0.80 4.92 -4.46
C SER A 91 -0.35 5.95 -4.50
N PRO A 92 -1.53 5.61 -5.05
CA PRO A 92 -2.71 6.46 -4.95
C PRO A 92 -3.12 6.70 -3.49
N MET A 93 -3.75 7.83 -3.19
CA MET A 93 -4.55 7.92 -1.96
C MET A 93 -5.72 6.91 -2.03
N PRO A 94 -6.00 6.11 -0.99
CA PRO A 94 -6.98 5.02 -1.05
C PRO A 94 -8.41 5.42 -1.47
N GLU A 95 -8.85 6.64 -1.16
CA GLU A 95 -10.16 7.12 -1.61
C GLU A 95 -10.25 7.21 -3.15
N LEU A 96 -9.12 7.31 -3.85
CA LEU A 96 -9.05 7.42 -5.31
C LEU A 96 -9.13 6.07 -6.03
N PHE A 97 -9.19 4.95 -5.31
CA PHE A 97 -9.51 3.65 -5.92
C PHE A 97 -10.92 3.62 -6.52
N GLY A 98 -11.85 4.40 -5.93
CA GLY A 98 -13.19 4.57 -6.50
C GLY A 98 -14.04 3.29 -6.56
N TYR A 99 -13.83 2.31 -5.69
CA TYR A 99 -14.55 1.03 -5.75
C TYR A 99 -16.09 1.16 -5.67
N TRP A 100 -16.58 2.23 -5.06
CA TRP A 100 -18.01 2.53 -4.86
C TRP A 100 -18.64 3.38 -5.96
N ILE A 101 -17.90 3.73 -7.01
CA ILE A 101 -18.46 4.36 -8.21
C ILE A 101 -18.53 3.36 -9.36
N ASP A 102 -19.18 3.75 -10.45
CA ASP A 102 -19.28 2.97 -11.67
C ASP A 102 -17.88 2.52 -12.17
N ALA A 103 -17.78 1.29 -12.67
CA ALA A 103 -16.49 0.67 -13.00
C ALA A 103 -15.76 1.40 -14.14
N ASP A 104 -16.47 1.93 -15.13
CA ASP A 104 -15.88 2.68 -16.24
C ASP A 104 -15.33 4.02 -15.75
N ALA A 105 -16.07 4.67 -14.86
CA ALA A 105 -15.64 5.90 -14.22
C ALA A 105 -14.43 5.66 -13.30
N ALA A 106 -14.46 4.61 -12.46
CA ALA A 106 -13.34 4.25 -11.59
C ALA A 106 -12.06 3.91 -12.38
N ASP A 107 -12.19 3.19 -13.49
CA ASP A 107 -11.09 2.91 -14.42
C ASP A 107 -10.51 4.22 -14.99
N HIS A 108 -11.37 5.14 -15.45
CA HIS A 108 -10.92 6.46 -15.94
C HIS A 108 -10.17 7.27 -14.88
N LEU A 109 -10.68 7.33 -13.65
CA LEU A 109 -10.03 8.01 -12.52
C LEU A 109 -8.70 7.34 -12.17
N THR A 110 -8.69 6.01 -12.05
CA THR A 110 -7.51 5.23 -11.67
C THR A 110 -6.38 5.42 -12.67
N ARG A 111 -6.69 5.39 -13.98
CA ARG A 111 -5.71 5.63 -15.04
C ARG A 111 -5.08 7.02 -14.94
N HIS A 112 -5.89 8.05 -14.70
CA HIS A 112 -5.39 9.41 -14.49
C HIS A 112 -4.43 9.49 -13.30
N VAL A 113 -4.77 8.88 -12.17
CA VAL A 113 -3.88 8.86 -11.00
C VAL A 113 -2.58 8.10 -11.30
N ASN A 114 -2.66 6.96 -11.98
CA ASN A 114 -1.50 6.18 -12.40
C ASN A 114 -0.60 6.96 -13.37
N ASP A 115 -1.18 7.74 -14.30
CA ASP A 115 -0.41 8.58 -15.22
C ASP A 115 0.32 9.72 -14.49
N VAL A 116 -0.30 10.30 -13.45
CA VAL A 116 0.36 11.28 -12.57
C VAL A 116 1.51 10.63 -11.78
N ILE A 117 1.32 9.43 -11.24
CA ILE A 117 2.40 8.68 -10.56
C ILE A 117 3.54 8.39 -11.55
N ALA A 118 3.23 7.97 -12.77
CA ALA A 118 4.24 7.72 -13.81
C ALA A 118 5.05 8.98 -14.13
N ALA A 119 4.39 10.14 -14.27
CA ALA A 119 5.06 11.42 -14.48
C ALA A 119 5.99 11.79 -13.32
N LEU A 120 5.52 11.65 -12.07
CA LEU A 120 6.35 11.87 -10.88
C LEU A 120 7.57 10.93 -10.86
N VAL A 121 7.39 9.65 -11.19
CA VAL A 121 8.50 8.69 -11.27
C VAL A 121 9.55 9.13 -12.30
N CYS A 122 9.13 9.65 -13.45
CA CYS A 122 10.05 10.20 -14.45
C CYS A 122 10.79 11.45 -13.94
N GLU A 123 10.12 12.35 -13.22
CA GLU A 123 10.71 13.56 -12.64
C GLU A 123 11.61 13.25 -11.43
N GLY A 124 11.35 12.14 -10.73
CA GLY A 124 11.95 11.79 -9.45
C GLY A 124 13.43 11.43 -9.45
N ASN A 125 14.12 11.50 -10.60
CA ASN A 125 15.55 11.20 -10.72
C ASN A 125 15.96 9.89 -10.00
N ARG A 126 15.16 8.83 -10.19
CA ARG A 126 15.36 7.49 -9.59
C ARG A 126 15.21 7.43 -8.07
N ARG A 127 14.58 8.44 -7.46
CA ARG A 127 14.16 8.47 -6.04
C ARG A 127 12.73 7.97 -5.84
N PHE A 128 11.99 7.71 -6.92
CA PHE A 128 10.61 7.23 -6.88
C PHE A 128 10.43 5.95 -7.69
N VAL A 129 9.52 5.11 -7.21
CA VAL A 129 8.99 3.96 -7.94
C VAL A 129 7.47 3.93 -7.79
N GLY A 130 6.73 3.37 -8.74
CA GLY A 130 5.27 3.38 -8.74
C GLY A 130 4.65 2.08 -8.20
N LEU A 131 3.64 2.23 -7.34
CA LEU A 131 2.60 1.23 -7.05
C LEU A 131 1.27 1.80 -7.55
N GLY A 132 0.64 1.19 -8.55
CA GLY A 132 -0.55 1.75 -9.19
C GLY A 132 -1.84 1.37 -8.47
N GLY A 133 -2.93 2.10 -8.75
CA GLY A 133 -4.28 1.64 -8.43
C GLY A 133 -4.84 0.74 -9.52
N VAL A 134 -5.83 -0.07 -9.19
CA VAL A 134 -6.63 -0.87 -10.14
C VAL A 134 -8.11 -0.85 -9.74
N PRO A 135 -9.08 -0.81 -10.68
CA PRO A 135 -10.51 -0.78 -10.38
C PRO A 135 -11.07 -2.17 -10.02
N LEU A 136 -10.68 -2.68 -8.85
CA LEU A 136 -10.86 -4.08 -8.41
C LEU A 136 -12.31 -4.55 -8.21
N GLN A 137 -13.29 -3.64 -8.34
CA GLN A 137 -14.70 -4.02 -8.48
C GLN A 137 -15.02 -4.68 -9.84
N ASP A 138 -14.14 -4.54 -10.83
CA ASP A 138 -14.20 -5.19 -12.14
C ASP A 138 -12.85 -5.86 -12.44
N ILE A 139 -12.84 -7.20 -12.50
CA ILE A 139 -11.61 -7.99 -12.65
C ILE A 139 -10.97 -7.76 -14.03
N ASP A 140 -11.75 -7.71 -15.11
CA ASP A 140 -11.19 -7.57 -16.46
C ASP A 140 -10.52 -6.20 -16.63
N ARG A 141 -11.15 -5.13 -16.14
CA ARG A 141 -10.55 -3.79 -16.13
C ARG A 141 -9.31 -3.74 -15.25
N SER A 142 -9.35 -4.40 -14.09
CA SER A 142 -8.19 -4.47 -13.18
C SER A 142 -7.00 -5.17 -13.79
N LEU A 143 -7.22 -6.27 -14.52
CA LEU A 143 -6.17 -6.98 -15.22
C LEU A 143 -5.58 -6.13 -16.35
N ASN A 144 -6.43 -5.48 -17.14
CA ASN A 144 -5.98 -4.58 -18.21
C ASN A 144 -5.11 -3.45 -17.67
N GLU A 145 -5.54 -2.81 -16.57
CA GLU A 145 -4.78 -1.72 -15.98
C GLU A 145 -3.49 -2.22 -15.31
N LEU A 146 -3.52 -3.37 -14.63
CA LEU A 146 -2.33 -4.02 -14.08
C LEU A 146 -1.28 -4.26 -15.18
N HIS A 147 -1.67 -4.85 -16.32
CA HIS A 147 -0.75 -5.05 -17.44
C HIS A 147 -0.16 -3.72 -17.94
N ARG A 148 -0.99 -2.68 -18.05
CA ARG A 148 -0.55 -1.35 -18.51
C ARG A 148 0.50 -0.74 -17.59
N ILE A 149 0.22 -0.65 -16.28
CA ILE A 149 1.15 -0.01 -15.33
C ILE A 149 2.45 -0.82 -15.19
N MET A 150 2.37 -2.15 -15.25
CA MET A 150 3.57 -2.99 -15.23
C MET A 150 4.43 -2.77 -16.48
N ALA A 151 3.82 -2.52 -17.65
CA ALA A 151 4.53 -2.11 -18.86
C ALA A 151 5.13 -0.70 -18.77
N LEU A 152 4.56 0.20 -17.96
CA LEU A 152 5.14 1.50 -17.62
C LEU A 152 6.29 1.42 -16.60
N GLY A 153 6.63 0.23 -16.11
CA GLY A 153 7.73 0.02 -15.17
C GLY A 153 7.34 0.14 -13.69
N PHE A 154 6.04 0.09 -13.38
CA PHE A 154 5.59 0.04 -11.99
C PHE A 154 6.05 -1.26 -11.32
N GLN A 155 6.25 -1.21 -10.01
CA GLN A 155 6.71 -2.36 -9.23
C GLN A 155 5.56 -3.26 -8.80
N GLY A 156 4.34 -2.73 -8.84
CA GLY A 156 3.13 -3.41 -8.44
C GLY A 156 1.96 -2.44 -8.26
N VAL A 157 1.09 -2.75 -7.29
CA VAL A 157 -0.15 -2.03 -7.00
C VAL A 157 -0.33 -1.74 -5.52
N GLU A 158 -1.09 -0.70 -5.21
CA GLU A 158 -1.79 -0.56 -3.94
C GLU A 158 -3.29 -0.84 -4.15
N ILE A 159 -3.89 -1.63 -3.26
CA ILE A 159 -5.31 -1.99 -3.29
C ILE A 159 -5.96 -1.78 -1.93
N GLY A 160 -7.28 -1.65 -1.91
CA GLY A 160 -8.05 -1.57 -0.66
C GLY A 160 -8.06 -2.88 0.14
N SER A 161 -8.17 -2.77 1.46
CA SER A 161 -8.40 -3.87 2.40
C SER A 161 -9.68 -4.66 2.11
N ASN A 162 -10.66 -4.01 1.49
CA ASN A 162 -11.87 -4.60 0.96
C ASN A 162 -12.31 -3.87 -0.34
N ILE A 163 -13.17 -4.54 -1.10
CA ILE A 163 -13.80 -4.02 -2.31
C ILE A 163 -15.31 -4.06 -2.08
N ASN A 164 -15.90 -2.91 -1.78
CA ASN A 164 -17.32 -2.78 -1.44
C ASN A 164 -17.76 -3.76 -0.33
N GLY A 165 -16.94 -3.90 0.72
CA GLY A 165 -17.18 -4.79 1.85
C GLY A 165 -16.76 -6.25 1.63
N VAL A 166 -16.32 -6.63 0.43
CA VAL A 166 -15.77 -7.96 0.17
C VAL A 166 -14.27 -7.95 0.54
N PRO A 167 -13.81 -8.80 1.47
CA PRO A 167 -12.40 -8.83 1.85
C PRO A 167 -11.54 -9.37 0.71
N ILE A 168 -10.31 -8.88 0.59
CA ILE A 168 -9.38 -9.30 -0.47
C ILE A 168 -9.01 -10.79 -0.44
N GLY A 169 -9.23 -11.48 0.69
CA GLY A 169 -9.04 -12.94 0.78
C GLY A 169 -10.14 -13.77 0.11
N ASP A 170 -11.20 -13.14 -0.42
CA ASP A 170 -12.29 -13.84 -1.10
C ASP A 170 -11.82 -14.44 -2.44
N PRO A 171 -12.17 -15.71 -2.75
CA PRO A 171 -11.77 -16.39 -3.98
C PRO A 171 -12.11 -15.67 -5.29
N ARG A 172 -13.07 -14.76 -5.30
CA ARG A 172 -13.39 -13.97 -6.50
C ARG A 172 -12.24 -13.12 -7.00
N PHE A 173 -11.28 -12.78 -6.14
CA PHE A 173 -10.09 -12.01 -6.51
C PHE A 173 -8.91 -12.90 -6.93
N HIS A 174 -9.03 -14.23 -6.86
CA HIS A 174 -7.98 -15.15 -7.30
C HIS A 174 -7.47 -14.90 -8.72
N PRO A 175 -8.31 -14.59 -9.73
CA PRO A 175 -7.80 -14.27 -11.07
C PRO A 175 -6.84 -13.08 -11.08
N PHE A 176 -7.11 -12.04 -10.26
CA PHE A 176 -6.23 -10.89 -10.11
C PHE A 176 -4.91 -11.26 -9.45
N PHE A 177 -4.95 -11.98 -8.33
CA PHE A 177 -3.73 -12.40 -7.62
C PHE A 177 -2.88 -13.38 -8.44
N ALA A 178 -3.50 -14.26 -9.21
CA ALA A 178 -2.80 -15.15 -10.13
C ALA A 178 -2.02 -14.36 -11.18
N GLU A 179 -2.62 -13.32 -11.76
CA GLU A 179 -1.95 -12.49 -12.76
C GLU A 179 -0.87 -11.59 -12.15
N ALA A 180 -1.16 -11.00 -10.98
CA ALA A 180 -0.17 -10.23 -10.23
C ALA A 180 1.08 -11.07 -9.89
N GLU A 181 0.91 -12.34 -9.50
CA GLU A 181 2.02 -13.26 -9.26
C GLU A 181 2.82 -13.51 -10.55
N LYS A 182 2.16 -13.79 -11.68
CA LYS A 182 2.85 -14.01 -12.98
C LYS A 182 3.66 -12.78 -13.41
N LEU A 183 3.09 -11.60 -13.23
CA LEU A 183 3.76 -10.33 -13.55
C LEU A 183 4.83 -9.94 -12.53
N GLY A 184 4.95 -10.67 -11.41
CA GLY A 184 5.82 -10.33 -10.30
C GLY A 184 5.48 -8.96 -9.70
N ALA A 185 4.20 -8.59 -9.66
CA ALA A 185 3.73 -7.36 -9.05
C ALA A 185 3.80 -7.47 -7.52
N ALA A 186 4.32 -6.43 -6.88
CA ALA A 186 4.13 -6.24 -5.44
C ALA A 186 2.69 -5.78 -5.17
N ILE A 187 2.09 -6.21 -4.06
CA ILE A 187 0.76 -5.76 -3.65
C ILE A 187 0.86 -5.14 -2.27
N PHE A 188 0.54 -3.86 -2.15
CA PHE A 188 0.38 -3.18 -0.88
C PHE A 188 -1.11 -3.03 -0.57
N VAL A 189 -1.56 -3.48 0.60
CA VAL A 189 -2.96 -3.44 1.00
C VAL A 189 -3.15 -2.32 2.01
N HIS A 190 -3.96 -1.33 1.63
CA HIS A 190 -4.28 -0.18 2.48
C HIS A 190 -5.74 -0.21 2.92
N ALA A 191 -6.03 0.21 4.15
CA ALA A 191 -7.38 0.41 4.64
C ALA A 191 -8.22 1.31 3.71
N VAL A 192 -9.44 0.89 3.37
CA VAL A 192 -10.43 1.75 2.69
C VAL A 192 -11.83 1.44 3.19
N ARG A 193 -12.61 2.48 3.52
CA ARG A 193 -14.02 2.39 3.96
C ARG A 193 -14.31 1.19 4.89
N PRO A 194 -13.72 1.18 6.09
CA PRO A 194 -13.74 0.03 7.00
C PRO A 194 -15.16 -0.30 7.49
N ALA A 195 -15.39 -1.57 7.83
CA ALA A 195 -16.64 -2.00 8.43
C ALA A 195 -16.78 -1.59 9.90
N GLY A 196 -18.01 -1.63 10.44
CA GLY A 196 -18.27 -1.49 11.88
C GLY A 196 -18.14 -0.07 12.43
N MET A 197 -18.20 0.96 11.57
CA MET A 197 -18.12 2.36 11.99
C MET A 197 -19.25 2.77 12.97
N ASP A 198 -20.39 2.08 12.95
CA ASP A 198 -21.48 2.25 13.93
C ASP A 198 -21.08 1.87 15.37
N ARG A 199 -19.95 1.18 15.55
CA ARG A 199 -19.42 0.75 16.85
C ARG A 199 -18.38 1.69 17.44
N LEU A 200 -17.99 2.74 16.72
CA LEU A 200 -17.05 3.75 17.19
C LEU A 200 -17.78 5.01 17.65
N VAL A 201 -17.72 5.28 18.95
CA VAL A 201 -18.29 6.50 19.54
C VAL A 201 -17.20 7.57 19.58
N GLY A 202 -17.37 8.63 18.78
CA GLY A 202 -16.46 9.78 18.78
C GLY A 202 -16.38 10.47 17.42
N PRO A 203 -15.37 11.33 17.21
CA PRO A 203 -15.27 12.13 16.00
C PRO A 203 -14.81 11.31 14.79
N ALA A 204 -15.09 11.82 13.57
CA ALA A 204 -14.77 11.15 12.31
C ALA A 204 -13.33 10.63 12.16
N PRO A 205 -12.27 11.30 12.69
CA PRO A 205 -10.90 10.78 12.61
C PRO A 205 -10.68 9.41 13.28
N LEU A 206 -11.59 8.93 14.13
CA LEU A 206 -11.53 7.56 14.67
C LEU A 206 -11.54 6.49 13.57
N GLN A 207 -12.08 6.81 12.39
CA GLN A 207 -11.94 5.95 11.21
C GLN A 207 -10.47 5.64 10.89
N GLN A 208 -9.61 6.66 10.88
CA GLN A 208 -8.18 6.50 10.59
C GLN A 208 -7.41 5.91 11.77
N VAL A 209 -7.78 6.32 12.99
CA VAL A 209 -7.04 5.94 14.21
C VAL A 209 -7.33 4.50 14.65
N LEU A 210 -8.58 4.02 14.53
CA LEU A 210 -8.99 2.72 15.06
C LEU A 210 -9.53 1.78 13.98
N ALA A 211 -10.39 2.28 13.08
CA ALA A 211 -11.05 1.41 12.12
C ALA A 211 -10.10 0.91 11.02
N TYR A 212 -9.18 1.75 10.54
CA TYR A 212 -8.22 1.39 9.48
C TYR A 212 -7.31 0.21 9.88
N PRO A 213 -6.56 0.25 10.99
CA PRO A 213 -5.80 -0.92 11.45
C PRO A 213 -6.67 -2.16 11.72
N THR A 214 -7.93 -1.95 12.16
CA THR A 214 -8.85 -3.07 12.40
C THR A 214 -9.24 -3.77 11.10
N ASP A 215 -9.61 -3.00 10.08
CA ASP A 215 -10.01 -3.52 8.76
C ASP A 215 -8.84 -4.19 8.02
N VAL A 216 -7.64 -3.62 8.13
CA VAL A 216 -6.41 -4.24 7.61
C VAL A 216 -6.12 -5.57 8.28
N GLY A 217 -6.31 -5.68 9.60
CA GLY A 217 -6.16 -6.95 10.32
C GLY A 217 -7.17 -8.01 9.86
N LEU A 218 -8.41 -7.61 9.56
CA LEU A 218 -9.42 -8.51 8.97
C LEU A 218 -9.06 -8.94 7.54
N ALA A 219 -8.54 -8.02 6.72
CA ALA A 219 -8.07 -8.32 5.38
C ALA A 219 -6.90 -9.34 5.40
N ALA A 220 -5.90 -9.10 6.24
CA ALA A 220 -4.76 -10.00 6.40
C ALA A 220 -5.18 -11.37 6.96
N GLY A 221 -6.09 -11.38 7.94
CA GLY A 221 -6.70 -12.61 8.46
C GLY A 221 -7.44 -13.39 7.37
N SER A 222 -8.19 -12.71 6.51
CA SER A 222 -8.91 -13.31 5.39
C SER A 222 -7.96 -13.89 4.33
N VAL A 223 -6.81 -13.27 4.10
CA VAL A 223 -5.76 -13.80 3.21
C VAL A 223 -5.18 -15.11 3.76
N ILE A 224 -4.97 -15.20 5.08
CA ILE A 224 -4.52 -16.43 5.76
C ILE A 224 -5.61 -17.51 5.70
N THR A 225 -6.85 -17.20 6.11
CA THR A 225 -7.92 -18.20 6.15
C THR A 225 -8.43 -18.58 4.76
N GLY A 226 -8.21 -17.74 3.75
CA GLY A 226 -8.43 -18.03 2.34
C GLY A 226 -7.28 -18.82 1.68
N ASN A 227 -6.19 -19.09 2.39
CA ASN A 227 -5.00 -19.79 1.89
C ASN A 227 -4.38 -19.16 0.63
N LEU A 228 -4.47 -17.84 0.49
CA LEU A 228 -4.10 -17.14 -0.75
C LEU A 228 -2.63 -17.42 -1.12
N LEU A 229 -1.71 -17.38 -0.15
CA LEU A 229 -0.30 -17.65 -0.38
C LEU A 229 0.05 -19.14 -0.50
N SER A 230 -0.87 -20.05 -0.16
CA SER A 230 -0.72 -21.47 -0.50
C SER A 230 -1.08 -21.70 -1.98
N LEU A 231 -2.01 -20.90 -2.54
CA LEU A 231 -2.37 -20.92 -3.96
C LEU A 231 -1.36 -20.16 -4.84
N PHE A 232 -0.88 -19.01 -4.36
CA PHE A 232 0.05 -18.11 -5.07
C PHE A 232 1.32 -17.87 -4.23
N PRO A 233 2.20 -18.87 -4.11
CA PRO A 233 3.33 -18.84 -3.17
C PRO A 233 4.45 -17.85 -3.51
N ARG A 234 4.49 -17.30 -4.73
CA ARG A 234 5.46 -16.26 -5.13
C ARG A 234 4.89 -14.85 -5.00
N LEU A 235 3.61 -14.72 -4.62
CA LEU A 235 2.98 -13.41 -4.45
C LEU A 235 3.64 -12.65 -3.29
N ARG A 236 3.96 -11.38 -3.52
CA ARG A 236 4.50 -10.47 -2.52
C ARG A 236 3.39 -9.51 -2.10
N ILE A 237 2.85 -9.73 -0.91
CA ILE A 237 1.73 -8.95 -0.38
C ILE A 237 2.09 -8.34 0.98
N ALA A 238 1.92 -7.03 1.10
CA ALA A 238 2.16 -6.26 2.32
C ALA A 238 0.86 -5.61 2.82
N PHE A 239 0.80 -5.36 4.12
CA PHE A 239 -0.34 -4.70 4.76
C PHE A 239 0.10 -3.45 5.49
N SER A 240 -0.67 -2.38 5.34
CA SER A 240 -0.40 -1.10 5.98
C SER A 240 -0.50 -1.17 7.51
N HIS A 241 0.06 -0.17 8.19
CA HIS A 241 -0.09 0.06 9.62
C HIS A 241 0.32 -1.15 10.49
N GLY A 242 1.48 -1.75 10.20
CA GLY A 242 2.00 -2.93 10.89
C GLY A 242 1.23 -4.22 10.64
N GLY A 243 0.42 -4.28 9.59
CA GLY A 243 -0.53 -5.38 9.38
C GLY A 243 -1.79 -5.27 10.24
N GLY A 244 -2.04 -4.07 10.78
CA GLY A 244 -3.23 -3.78 11.57
C GLY A 244 -3.33 -4.62 12.84
N THR A 245 -4.53 -5.12 13.14
CA THR A 245 -4.77 -5.92 14.35
C THR A 245 -4.30 -7.39 14.25
N LEU A 246 -3.76 -7.81 13.10
CA LEU A 246 -3.35 -9.22 12.88
C LEU A 246 -2.30 -9.68 13.90
N ALA A 247 -1.29 -8.86 14.19
CA ALA A 247 -0.21 -9.24 15.11
C ALA A 247 -0.69 -9.56 16.54
N SER A 248 -1.79 -8.92 16.95
CA SER A 248 -2.46 -9.15 18.23
C SER A 248 -3.38 -10.37 18.19
N LEU A 249 -4.06 -10.61 17.06
CA LEU A 249 -5.04 -11.68 16.91
C LEU A 249 -4.44 -13.02 16.47
N LEU A 250 -3.25 -13.04 15.89
CA LEU A 250 -2.62 -14.25 15.35
C LEU A 250 -2.49 -15.38 16.38
N PRO A 251 -2.06 -15.17 17.65
CA PRO A 251 -2.03 -16.26 18.63
C PRO A 251 -3.41 -16.86 18.90
N ARG A 252 -4.46 -16.03 18.86
CA ARG A 252 -5.84 -16.51 19.03
C ARG A 252 -6.28 -17.33 17.82
N LEU A 253 -5.93 -16.90 16.61
CA LEU A 253 -6.20 -17.65 15.39
C LEU A 253 -5.45 -18.99 15.38
N GLU A 254 -4.19 -19.02 15.82
CA GLU A 254 -3.38 -20.24 15.98
C GLU A 254 -4.02 -21.22 16.99
N GLN A 255 -4.45 -20.71 18.16
CA GLN A 255 -5.20 -21.52 19.12
C GLN A 255 -6.53 -22.02 18.54
N GLY A 256 -7.21 -21.17 17.74
CA GLY A 256 -8.44 -21.52 17.04
C GLY A 256 -8.24 -22.65 16.02
N TYR A 257 -7.16 -22.59 15.24
CA TYR A 257 -6.76 -23.65 14.30
C TYR A 257 -6.53 -24.99 15.03
N SER A 258 -5.97 -24.97 16.23
CA SER A 258 -5.78 -26.19 17.05
C SER A 258 -7.07 -26.70 17.70
N ALA A 259 -7.98 -25.81 18.09
CA ALA A 259 -9.16 -26.13 18.89
C ALA A 259 -10.42 -26.44 18.07
N PHE A 260 -10.59 -25.83 16.89
CA PHE A 260 -11.80 -25.96 16.08
C PHE A 260 -11.53 -26.80 14.82
N PRO A 261 -12.10 -28.03 14.70
CA PRO A 261 -11.90 -28.89 13.53
C PRO A 261 -12.20 -28.20 12.19
N ALA A 262 -13.25 -27.38 12.11
CA ALA A 262 -13.60 -26.64 10.90
C ALA A 262 -12.50 -25.68 10.43
N LEU A 263 -11.77 -25.03 11.34
CA LEU A 263 -10.62 -24.20 10.97
C LEU A 263 -9.44 -25.06 10.52
N LYS A 264 -9.20 -26.18 11.21
CA LYS A 264 -8.13 -27.12 10.85
C LYS A 264 -8.33 -27.74 9.46
N GLU A 265 -9.57 -28.02 9.09
CA GLU A 265 -9.95 -28.56 7.78
C GLU A 265 -9.89 -27.51 6.67
N ALA A 266 -10.20 -26.24 6.99
CA ALA A 266 -10.22 -25.16 6.01
C ALA A 266 -8.82 -24.60 5.68
N LEU A 267 -7.87 -24.64 6.61
CA LEU A 267 -6.52 -24.08 6.42
C LEU A 267 -5.54 -25.16 5.99
N VAL A 268 -4.77 -24.88 4.93
CA VAL A 268 -3.76 -25.80 4.38
C VAL A 268 -2.56 -25.94 5.32
N GLU A 269 -2.27 -24.90 6.09
CA GLU A 269 -1.14 -24.83 7.01
C GLU A 269 -1.44 -23.90 8.19
N PRO A 270 -0.68 -23.99 9.31
CA PRO A 270 -0.91 -23.18 10.49
C PRO A 270 -0.93 -21.68 10.19
N PRO A 271 -1.82 -20.89 10.82
CA PRO A 271 -1.91 -19.44 10.62
C PRO A 271 -0.57 -18.72 10.76
N SER A 272 0.23 -19.08 11.77
CA SER A 272 1.55 -18.50 12.00
C SER A 272 2.54 -18.78 10.87
N ALA A 273 2.47 -19.94 10.21
CA ALA A 273 3.29 -20.25 9.05
C ALA A 273 2.91 -19.38 7.84
N GLN A 274 1.61 -19.13 7.64
CA GLN A 274 1.13 -18.22 6.60
C GLN A 274 1.56 -16.78 6.86
N ALA A 275 1.43 -16.31 8.11
CA ALA A 275 1.81 -14.95 8.50
C ALA A 275 3.29 -14.63 8.21
N ARG A 276 4.20 -15.61 8.30
CA ARG A 276 5.63 -15.45 7.96
C ARG A 276 5.91 -15.14 6.49
N ARG A 277 4.92 -15.30 5.61
CA ARG A 277 5.05 -14.99 4.18
C ARG A 277 4.44 -13.64 3.80
N LEU A 278 3.66 -13.03 4.69
CA LEU A 278 3.09 -11.69 4.50
C LEU A 278 4.11 -10.64 4.90
N TYR A 279 4.04 -9.48 4.26
CA TYR A 279 4.82 -8.31 4.62
C TYR A 279 3.97 -7.30 5.42
N ALA A 280 4.62 -6.40 6.16
CA ALA A 280 3.98 -5.29 6.86
C ALA A 280 4.88 -4.06 6.84
N ASP A 281 4.30 -2.88 7.02
CA ASP A 281 5.09 -1.67 7.25
C ASP A 281 5.50 -1.49 8.73
N THR A 282 6.30 -0.46 9.03
CA THR A 282 6.72 -0.09 10.39
C THR A 282 5.76 0.90 11.09
N LEU A 283 4.63 1.27 10.48
CA LEU A 283 3.81 2.40 10.91
C LEU A 283 2.88 2.02 12.07
N VAL A 284 3.43 1.95 13.27
CA VAL A 284 2.71 1.56 14.49
C VAL A 284 2.87 2.52 15.67
N PHE A 285 3.68 3.58 15.51
CA PHE A 285 3.90 4.66 16.48
C PHE A 285 4.47 4.26 17.86
N ASP A 286 4.76 2.98 18.08
CA ASP A 286 5.22 2.45 19.37
C ASP A 286 6.28 1.35 19.17
N ALA A 287 7.36 1.42 19.96
CA ALA A 287 8.52 0.55 19.81
C ALA A 287 8.23 -0.90 20.25
N ASP A 288 7.43 -1.10 21.30
CA ASP A 288 7.00 -2.43 21.74
C ASP A 288 6.11 -3.10 20.69
N THR A 289 5.19 -2.32 20.12
CA THR A 289 4.31 -2.77 19.03
C THR A 289 5.12 -3.13 17.79
N LEU A 290 6.13 -2.33 17.42
CA LEU A 290 6.99 -2.66 16.28
C LEU A 290 7.79 -3.95 16.50
N ARG A 291 8.32 -4.16 17.71
CA ARG A 291 8.96 -5.44 18.10
C ARG A 291 7.99 -6.61 17.97
N ARG A 292 6.72 -6.41 18.33
CA ARG A 292 5.68 -7.42 18.18
C ARG A 292 5.40 -7.73 16.71
N VAL A 293 5.26 -6.72 15.84
CA VAL A 293 5.08 -6.90 14.39
C VAL A 293 6.23 -7.73 13.80
N VAL A 294 7.48 -7.37 14.10
CA VAL A 294 8.66 -8.13 13.66
C VAL A 294 8.65 -9.57 14.18
N SER A 295 8.24 -9.80 15.43
CA SER A 295 8.14 -11.16 15.97
C SER A 295 7.12 -12.03 15.23
N VAL A 296 6.06 -11.42 14.66
CA VAL A 296 4.98 -12.11 13.95
C VAL A 296 5.34 -12.38 12.49
N PHE A 297 5.70 -11.33 11.73
CA PHE A 297 5.97 -11.45 10.30
C PHE A 297 7.38 -11.95 10.02
N GLY A 298 8.34 -11.64 10.89
CA GLY A 298 9.76 -11.90 10.70
C GLY A 298 10.50 -10.60 10.37
N GLU A 299 11.75 -10.50 10.81
CA GLU A 299 12.62 -9.36 10.49
C GLU A 299 12.83 -9.17 8.99
N ASP A 300 12.52 -10.18 8.17
CA ASP A 300 12.63 -10.18 6.71
C ASP A 300 11.37 -9.77 5.95
N LYS A 301 10.33 -9.39 6.69
CA LYS A 301 9.01 -9.10 6.16
C LYS A 301 8.45 -7.75 6.62
N VAL A 302 9.19 -7.01 7.45
CA VAL A 302 8.78 -5.68 7.92
C VAL A 302 9.59 -4.61 7.18
N MET A 303 8.92 -3.58 6.67
CA MET A 303 9.51 -2.55 5.81
C MET A 303 9.16 -1.15 6.29
N LEU A 304 10.04 -0.18 6.09
CA LEU A 304 9.78 1.20 6.45
C LEU A 304 8.55 1.75 5.68
N GLY A 305 7.60 2.33 6.39
CA GLY A 305 6.44 2.99 5.82
C GLY A 305 6.06 4.22 6.64
N THR A 306 5.67 5.30 5.98
CA THR A 306 5.46 6.59 6.68
C THR A 306 4.02 7.09 6.66
N ASP A 307 3.22 6.77 5.64
CA ASP A 307 1.94 7.42 5.30
C ASP A 307 2.10 8.91 4.89
N TYR A 308 3.28 9.27 4.37
CA TYR A 308 3.53 10.58 3.76
C TYR A 308 2.64 10.81 2.54
N PRO A 309 2.16 12.04 2.25
CA PRO A 309 2.42 13.32 2.91
C PRO A 309 1.39 13.69 3.98
N PHE A 310 0.53 12.78 4.42
CA PHE A 310 -0.57 13.13 5.31
C PHE A 310 -0.09 13.58 6.69
N ASN A 311 -0.96 14.30 7.41
CA ASN A 311 -0.59 14.82 8.73
C ASN A 311 -0.43 13.70 9.78
N PHE A 312 -1.24 12.65 9.68
CA PHE A 312 -1.19 11.49 10.57
C PHE A 312 -0.19 10.45 10.03
N ARG A 313 1.09 10.80 10.09
CA ARG A 313 2.22 10.02 9.54
C ARG A 313 3.33 9.86 10.57
N ASP A 314 4.27 8.95 10.31
CA ASP A 314 5.56 8.96 11.03
C ASP A 314 6.46 10.07 10.48
N LYS A 315 6.84 11.03 11.35
CA LYS A 315 7.69 12.17 10.98
C LYS A 315 9.17 11.89 11.17
N THR A 316 9.54 10.84 11.88
CA THR A 316 10.93 10.46 12.19
C THR A 316 11.13 8.95 12.01
N PRO A 317 10.84 8.41 10.82
CA PRO A 317 10.69 6.96 10.63
C PRO A 317 11.94 6.15 10.94
N LEU A 318 13.14 6.67 10.63
CA LEU A 318 14.39 6.00 10.97
C LEU A 318 14.61 5.93 12.48
N ALA A 319 14.32 7.02 13.20
CA ALA A 319 14.45 7.08 14.66
C ALA A 319 13.43 6.15 15.36
N SER A 320 12.22 6.01 14.81
CA SER A 320 11.21 5.06 15.30
C SER A 320 11.72 3.61 15.24
N VAL A 321 12.39 3.23 14.16
CA VAL A 321 13.01 1.90 14.03
C VAL A 321 14.21 1.75 14.98
N GLU A 322 15.04 2.79 15.14
CA GLU A 322 16.15 2.79 16.10
C GLU A 322 15.71 2.65 17.55
N ALA A 323 14.58 3.26 17.92
CA ALA A 323 14.01 3.13 19.26
C ALA A 323 13.52 1.70 19.55
N ALA A 324 13.10 0.96 18.52
CA ALA A 324 12.65 -0.43 18.66
C ALA A 324 13.80 -1.45 18.65
N PHE A 325 14.88 -1.19 17.91
CA PHE A 325 15.97 -2.15 17.70
C PHE A 325 17.35 -1.50 17.79
N ALA A 326 18.16 -1.96 18.75
CA ALA A 326 19.56 -1.56 18.87
C ALA A 326 20.47 -2.22 17.80
N ASP A 327 20.08 -3.39 17.30
CA ASP A 327 20.85 -4.14 16.30
C ASP A 327 20.87 -3.42 14.94
N ASP A 328 22.06 -3.14 14.41
CA ASP A 328 22.25 -2.43 13.14
C ASP A 328 21.83 -3.28 11.93
N ALA A 329 22.03 -4.60 11.99
CA ALA A 329 21.63 -5.50 10.91
C ALA A 329 20.10 -5.47 10.74
N THR A 330 19.35 -5.69 11.83
CA THR A 330 17.88 -5.61 11.85
C THR A 330 17.39 -4.27 11.32
N ARG A 331 17.95 -3.16 11.80
CA ARG A 331 17.59 -1.81 11.33
C ARG A 331 17.74 -1.68 9.82
N LYS A 332 18.89 -2.07 9.25
CA LYS A 332 19.14 -2.03 7.80
C LYS A 332 18.18 -2.91 6.98
N ARG A 333 17.71 -4.02 7.56
CA ARG A 333 16.72 -4.87 6.89
C ARG A 333 15.37 -4.17 6.79
N LEU A 334 14.90 -3.65 7.92
CA LEU A 334 13.63 -2.93 8.02
C LEU A 334 13.63 -1.64 7.19
N THR A 335 14.71 -0.87 7.24
CA THR A 335 14.79 0.43 6.55
C THR A 335 15.11 0.33 5.07
N PHE A 336 15.69 -0.78 4.60
CA PHE A 336 16.21 -0.88 3.23
C PHE A 336 16.01 -2.25 2.57
N ALA A 337 16.65 -3.30 3.09
CA ALA A 337 16.83 -4.55 2.33
C ALA A 337 15.51 -5.28 2.02
N ASN A 338 14.55 -5.22 2.95
CA ASN A 338 13.25 -5.87 2.78
C ASN A 338 12.44 -5.18 1.68
N ALA A 339 12.49 -3.85 1.60
CA ALA A 339 11.80 -3.08 0.57
C ALA A 339 12.37 -3.37 -0.83
N LEU A 340 13.70 -3.52 -0.98
CA LEU A 340 14.29 -3.96 -2.25
C LEU A 340 13.73 -5.31 -2.70
N THR A 341 13.60 -6.26 -1.78
CA THR A 341 13.05 -7.59 -2.05
C THR A 341 11.56 -7.53 -2.40
N PHE A 342 10.78 -6.76 -1.65
CA PHE A 342 9.34 -6.60 -1.86
C PHE A 342 9.00 -5.88 -3.16
N LEU A 343 9.81 -4.89 -3.56
CA LEU A 343 9.62 -4.13 -4.80
C LEU A 343 10.34 -4.77 -6.01
N ALA A 344 11.27 -5.72 -5.78
CA ALA A 344 12.19 -6.28 -6.78
C ALA A 344 13.03 -5.20 -7.45
N LEU A 345 13.63 -4.34 -6.63
CA LEU A 345 14.56 -3.33 -7.08
C LEU A 345 15.98 -3.89 -7.10
N GLU A 346 16.68 -3.64 -8.21
CA GLU A 346 18.07 -3.99 -8.41
C GLU A 346 18.93 -2.71 -8.38
N GLU A 347 20.08 -2.81 -7.73
CA GLU A 347 21.03 -1.70 -7.71
C GLU A 347 21.64 -1.52 -9.10
N THR A 348 21.59 -0.32 -9.66
CA THR A 348 22.50 -0.01 -10.76
C THR A 348 23.89 0.23 -10.21
N THR A 349 24.79 -0.69 -10.52
CA THR A 349 26.20 -0.34 -10.56
C THR A 349 26.38 0.68 -11.69
N ASN A 350 26.81 1.91 -11.36
CA ASN A 350 27.31 2.81 -12.40
C ASN A 350 28.52 2.10 -13.05
N ALA A 351 28.47 1.85 -14.35
CA ALA A 351 29.67 1.77 -15.17
C ALA A 351 30.15 3.20 -15.46
#